data_AF-A0A5B0TZP8-F1
#
_entry.id   AF-A0A5B0TZP8-F1
#
_cell.length_a   1.000
_cell.length_b   1.000
_cell.length_c   1.000
_cell.angle_alpha   90.00
_cell.angle_beta   90.00
_cell.angle_gamma   90.00
#
_symmetry.space_group_name_H-M   'P 1'
#
loop_
_entity.id
_entity.type
_entity.pdbx_description
1 polymer ?
#
loop_
_entity_poly.entity_id
_entity_poly.type
_entity_poly.pdbx_seq_one_letter_code
_entity_poly.pdbx_strand_id
1 'polypeptide(L)'
;MANALIKQSDNAQPAPLKAVEGRHIPKGLAEIKALMSDRTRTPGYVFNAVLTDQQRKLVCIAAGLKQRHIEMSFYQFNLQEREAVRKGILALQDIVAAFTDANVLGRENFERTPPKFDVVPRLVKQSKTDSQTH
;
A
#
# COMPACT_ATOMS: atom_id res chain seq x y z
N MET A 1 -8.30 -46.57 -40.78
CA MET A 1 -7.60 -45.48 -41.50
C MET A 1 -8.65 -44.51 -42.02
N ALA A 2 -8.37 -43.20 -41.93
CA ALA A 2 -9.17 -42.04 -42.34
C ALA A 2 -10.16 -41.46 -41.30
N ASN A 3 -9.61 -40.61 -40.42
CA ASN A 3 -10.31 -39.53 -39.72
C ASN A 3 -10.65 -38.41 -40.72
N ALA A 4 -11.88 -37.90 -40.71
CA ALA A 4 -12.21 -36.61 -41.33
C ALA A 4 -12.51 -35.58 -40.23
N LEU A 5 -11.45 -34.88 -39.80
CA LEU A 5 -11.54 -33.69 -38.97
C LEU A 5 -12.06 -32.52 -39.83
N ILE A 6 -13.33 -32.16 -39.63
CA ILE A 6 -13.90 -30.94 -40.19
C ILE A 6 -13.35 -29.77 -39.37
N LYS A 7 -12.45 -28.99 -39.97
CA LYS A 7 -12.00 -27.69 -39.44
C LYS A 7 -13.15 -26.69 -39.53
N GLN A 8 -13.80 -26.39 -38.41
CA GLN A 8 -14.60 -25.17 -38.27
C GLN A 8 -13.66 -24.03 -37.94
N SER A 9 -13.41 -23.19 -38.94
CA SER A 9 -12.65 -21.96 -38.84
C SER A 9 -13.58 -20.84 -38.34
N ASP A 10 -13.90 -20.81 -37.05
CA ASP A 10 -14.61 -19.67 -36.46
C ASP A 10 -13.62 -18.53 -36.21
N ASN A 11 -13.27 -17.84 -37.29
CA ASN A 11 -12.54 -16.58 -37.23
C ASN A 11 -13.53 -15.45 -36.93
N ALA A 12 -14.18 -15.50 -35.76
CA ALA A 12 -15.01 -14.41 -35.28
C ALA A 12 -14.09 -13.35 -34.67
N GLN A 13 -13.80 -12.29 -35.44
CA GLN A 13 -13.17 -11.11 -34.86
C GLN A 13 -14.06 -10.57 -33.73
N PRO A 14 -13.51 -10.27 -32.54
CA PRO A 14 -14.28 -9.65 -31.48
C PRO A 14 -14.78 -8.29 -31.97
N ALA A 15 -16.09 -8.06 -31.86
CA ALA A 15 -16.68 -6.76 -32.17
C ALA A 15 -15.96 -5.68 -31.35
N PRO A 16 -15.55 -4.56 -31.97
CA PRO A 16 -14.84 -3.50 -31.27
C PRO A 16 -15.74 -2.95 -30.16
N LEU A 17 -15.29 -3.07 -28.90
CA LEU A 17 -15.97 -2.50 -27.75
C LEU A 17 -15.95 -0.98 -27.89
N LYS A 18 -17.11 -0.37 -28.14
CA LYS A 18 -17.25 1.08 -28.02
C LYS A 18 -17.21 1.45 -26.53
N ALA A 19 -16.21 2.24 -26.14
CA ALA A 19 -16.28 2.97 -24.89
C ALA A 19 -17.52 3.88 -24.95
N VAL A 20 -18.52 3.61 -24.11
CA VAL A 20 -19.61 4.54 -23.89
C VAL A 20 -19.03 5.69 -23.06
N GLU A 21 -18.61 6.74 -23.74
CA GLU A 21 -18.21 7.98 -23.08
C GLU A 21 -19.40 8.55 -22.32
N GLY A 22 -19.21 8.75 -21.02
CA GLY A 22 -20.22 9.35 -20.15
C GLY A 22 -21.30 8.37 -19.70
N ARG A 23 -20.98 7.49 -18.74
CA ARG A 23 -22.02 6.99 -17.84
C ARG A 23 -22.58 8.20 -17.08
N HIS A 24 -23.71 8.75 -17.54
CA HIS A 24 -24.45 9.74 -16.77
C HIS A 24 -24.87 9.07 -15.47
N ILE A 25 -24.13 9.33 -14.39
CA ILE A 25 -24.53 8.87 -13.06
C ILE A 25 -25.80 9.66 -12.73
N PRO A 26 -26.94 8.99 -12.54
CA PRO A 26 -28.17 9.66 -12.14
C PRO A 26 -27.90 10.51 -10.90
N LYS A 27 -28.44 11.73 -10.85
CA LYS A 27 -28.15 12.72 -9.79
C LYS A 27 -28.25 12.12 -8.38
N GLY A 28 -29.28 11.32 -8.11
CA GLY A 28 -29.44 10.62 -6.83
C GLY A 28 -28.32 9.61 -6.51
N LEU A 29 -27.82 8.87 -7.51
CA LEU A 29 -26.66 7.97 -7.32
C LEU A 29 -25.36 8.75 -7.12
N ALA A 30 -25.20 9.91 -7.74
CA ALA A 30 -24.05 10.79 -7.51
C ALA A 30 -24.07 11.36 -6.08
N GLU A 31 -25.25 11.77 -5.60
CA GLU A 31 -25.45 12.26 -4.23
C GLU A 31 -25.24 11.16 -3.19
N ILE A 32 -25.80 9.96 -3.40
CA ILE A 32 -25.55 8.79 -2.53
C ILE A 32 -24.07 8.43 -2.51
N LYS A 33 -23.42 8.41 -3.67
CA LYS A 33 -21.98 8.13 -3.78
C LYS A 33 -21.15 9.20 -3.07
N ALA A 34 -21.52 10.48 -3.15
CA ALA A 34 -20.86 11.56 -2.43
C ALA A 34 -21.00 11.37 -0.90
N LEU A 35 -22.23 11.12 -0.42
CA LEU A 35 -22.52 10.84 0.99
C LEU A 35 -21.76 9.62 1.54
N MET A 36 -21.66 8.54 0.77
CA MET A 36 -20.92 7.35 1.14
C MET A 36 -19.40 7.56 1.09
N SER A 37 -18.92 8.30 0.08
CA SER A 37 -17.48 8.56 -0.09
C SER A 37 -16.92 9.36 1.08
N ASP A 38 -17.66 10.35 1.57
CA ASP A 38 -17.22 11.16 2.72
C ASP A 38 -17.15 10.35 4.01
N ARG A 39 -18.08 9.42 4.24
CA ARG A 39 -18.09 8.61 5.47
C ARG A 39 -17.02 7.52 5.48
N THR A 40 -16.77 6.91 4.31
CA THR A 40 -15.90 5.73 4.17
C THR A 40 -14.44 6.06 3.84
N ARG A 41 -14.13 7.31 3.46
CA ARG A 41 -12.76 7.75 3.12
C ARG A 41 -12.12 8.62 4.19
N THR A 42 -12.53 8.46 5.45
CA THR A 42 -11.87 9.14 6.57
C THR A 42 -10.75 8.27 7.16
N PRO A 43 -9.65 8.84 7.66
CA PRO A 43 -8.64 8.08 8.40
C PRO A 43 -9.24 7.32 9.58
N GLY A 44 -10.26 7.90 10.23
CA GLY A 44 -10.97 7.24 11.33
C GLY A 44 -11.74 6.00 10.89
N TYR A 45 -12.43 6.04 9.76
CA TYR A 45 -13.10 4.86 9.21
C TYR A 45 -12.09 3.77 8.82
N VAL A 46 -11.03 4.13 8.10
CA VAL A 46 -10.01 3.15 7.69
C VAL A 46 -9.37 2.50 8.92
N PHE A 47 -8.95 3.30 9.90
CA PHE A 47 -8.29 2.80 11.10
C PHE A 47 -9.21 1.92 11.96
N ASN A 48 -10.49 2.29 12.13
CA ASN A 48 -11.41 1.57 13.02
C ASN A 48 -12.10 0.38 12.37
N ALA A 49 -12.45 0.49 11.08
CA ALA A 49 -13.37 -0.46 10.42
C ALA A 49 -12.73 -1.26 9.27
N VAL A 50 -11.60 -0.79 8.70
CA VAL A 50 -10.93 -1.46 7.59
C VAL A 50 -9.72 -2.25 8.05
N LEU A 51 -8.89 -1.67 8.93
CA LEU A 51 -7.72 -2.35 9.46
C LEU A 51 -8.12 -3.46 10.44
N THR A 52 -7.49 -4.63 10.30
CA THR A 52 -7.58 -5.70 11.30
C THR A 52 -6.87 -5.30 12.59
N ASP A 53 -7.17 -5.98 13.70
CA ASP A 53 -6.51 -5.70 14.98
C ASP A 53 -4.98 -5.83 14.91
N GLN A 54 -4.48 -6.77 14.12
CA GLN A 54 -3.04 -6.94 13.89
C GLN A 54 -2.44 -5.76 13.11
N GLN A 55 -3.15 -5.26 12.09
CA GLN A 55 -2.71 -4.09 11.33
C GLN A 55 -2.75 -2.83 12.19
N ARG A 56 -3.80 -2.64 13.01
CA ARG A 56 -3.90 -1.54 13.97
C ARG A 56 -2.76 -1.59 14.98
N LYS A 57 -2.42 -2.77 15.49
CA LYS A 57 -1.26 -2.98 16.37
C LYS A 57 0.04 -2.56 15.72
N LEU A 58 0.31 -2.96 14.47
CA LEU A 58 1.52 -2.55 13.74
C LEU A 58 1.59 -1.03 13.56
N VAL A 59 0.49 -0.40 13.16
CA VAL A 59 0.41 1.05 13.01
C VAL A 59 0.65 1.78 14.34
N CYS A 60 0.03 1.32 15.43
CA CYS A 60 0.26 1.89 16.76
C CYS A 60 1.71 1.74 17.22
N ILE A 61 2.34 0.59 16.98
CA ILE A 61 3.75 0.37 17.32
C ILE A 61 4.65 1.31 16.50
N ALA A 62 4.44 1.40 15.18
CA ALA A 62 5.19 2.30 14.31
C ALA A 62 5.03 3.78 14.71
N ALA A 63 3.86 4.13 15.24
CA ALA A 63 3.56 5.47 15.76
C ALA A 63 4.09 5.73 17.18
N GLY A 64 4.72 4.75 17.84
CA GLY A 64 5.17 4.86 19.24
C GLY A 64 4.03 4.91 20.27
N LEU A 65 2.83 4.46 19.90
CA LEU A 65 1.66 4.45 20.76
C LEU A 65 1.61 3.19 21.63
N LYS A 66 1.06 3.33 22.83
CA LYS A 66 0.87 2.23 23.80
C LYS A 66 -0.21 1.25 23.36
N GLN A 67 -0.15 0.02 23.86
CA GLN A 67 -1.12 -1.06 23.60
C GLN A 67 -2.58 -0.63 23.77
N ARG A 68 -2.90 0.21 24.77
CA ARG A 68 -4.27 0.73 25.00
C ARG A 68 -4.89 1.42 23.78
N HIS A 69 -4.07 2.04 22.92
CA HIS A 69 -4.57 2.76 21.73
C HIS A 69 -5.09 1.80 20.65
N ILE A 70 -4.74 0.52 20.72
CA ILE A 70 -5.24 -0.50 19.79
C ILE A 70 -6.71 -0.80 20.03
N GLU A 71 -7.19 -0.67 21.26
CA GLU A 71 -8.60 -0.89 21.60
C GLU A 71 -9.44 0.39 21.44
N MET A 72 -8.79 1.55 21.39
CA MET A 72 -9.42 2.85 21.25
C MET A 72 -9.78 3.16 19.79
N SER A 73 -10.85 3.91 19.59
CA SER A 73 -11.19 4.44 18.28
C SER A 73 -10.25 5.59 17.90
N PHE A 74 -9.99 5.76 16.61
CA PHE A 74 -9.16 6.85 16.08
C PHE A 74 -9.60 8.24 16.57
N TYR A 75 -10.90 8.45 16.81
CA TYR A 75 -11.42 9.73 17.27
C TYR A 75 -11.17 9.99 18.76
N GLN A 76 -10.83 8.96 19.54
CA GLN A 76 -10.38 9.11 20.91
C GLN A 76 -8.91 9.54 21.01
N PHE A 77 -8.16 9.49 19.91
CA PHE A 77 -6.79 10.02 19.87
C PHE A 77 -6.79 11.54 19.86
N ASN A 78 -5.83 12.13 20.56
CA ASN A 78 -5.52 13.55 20.47
C ASN A 78 -4.82 13.88 19.14
N LEU A 79 -4.65 15.17 18.83
CA LEU A 79 -4.08 15.61 17.56
C LEU A 79 -2.65 15.10 17.34
N GLN A 80 -1.81 15.06 18.38
CA GLN A 80 -0.44 14.57 18.30
C GLN A 80 -0.39 13.07 18.03
N GLU A 81 -1.27 12.30 18.67
CA GLU A 81 -1.40 10.85 18.45
C GLU A 81 -1.87 10.54 17.03
N ARG A 82 -2.81 11.32 16.49
CA ARG A 82 -3.26 11.17 15.08
C ARG A 82 -2.14 11.50 14.09
N GLU A 83 -1.36 12.53 14.37
CA GLU A 83 -0.19 12.87 13.55
C GLU A 83 0.91 11.79 13.66
N ALA A 84 1.11 11.21 14.84
CA ALA A 84 2.02 10.08 15.02
C ALA A 84 1.57 8.86 14.21
N VAL A 85 0.27 8.56 14.18
CA VAL A 85 -0.31 7.50 13.33
C VAL A 85 -0.03 7.79 11.85
N ARG A 86 -0.24 9.03 11.39
CA ARG A 86 0.06 9.43 10.01
C ARG A 86 1.53 9.17 9.65
N LYS A 87 2.45 9.60 10.52
CA LYS A 87 3.89 9.38 10.33
C LYS A 87 4.27 7.90 10.36
N GLY A 88 3.69 7.12 11.28
CA GLY A 88 3.93 5.69 11.38
C GLY A 88 3.51 4.94 10.11
N ILE A 89 2.38 5.30 9.52
CA ILE A 89 1.92 4.72 8.24
C ILE A 89 2.91 5.04 7.11
N LEU A 90 3.37 6.28 6.99
CA LEU A 90 4.36 6.68 5.97
C LEU A 90 5.69 5.94 6.17
N ALA A 91 6.17 5.82 7.40
CA ALA A 91 7.40 5.09 7.68
C ALA A 91 7.30 3.60 7.30
N LEU A 92 6.16 2.96 7.55
CA LEU A 92 5.92 1.58 7.12
C LEU A 92 5.94 1.46 5.58
N GLN A 93 5.35 2.42 4.87
CA GLN A 93 5.40 2.47 3.42
C GLN A 93 6.83 2.63 2.90
N ASP A 94 7.63 3.52 3.49
CA ASP A 94 9.02 3.76 3.11
C ASP A 94 9.87 2.50 3.29
N ILE A 95 9.66 1.75 4.38
CA ILE A 95 10.34 0.47 4.62
C ILE A 95 9.95 -0.55 3.54
N VAL A 96 8.66 -0.70 3.25
CA VAL A 96 8.19 -1.62 2.21
C VAL A 96 8.75 -1.25 0.84
N ALA A 97 8.81 0.04 0.51
CA ALA A 97 9.40 0.53 -0.73
C ALA A 97 10.89 0.15 -0.81
N ALA A 98 11.69 0.38 0.23
CA ALA A 98 13.11 0.06 0.23
C ALA A 98 13.40 -1.44 -0.05
N PHE A 99 12.61 -2.35 0.52
CA PHE A 99 12.74 -3.78 0.27
C PHE A 99 12.23 -4.19 -1.13
N THR A 100 11.19 -3.52 -1.62
CA THR A 100 10.63 -3.74 -2.96
C THR A 100 11.62 -3.28 -4.04
N ASP A 101 12.19 -2.09 -3.88
CA ASP A 101 13.18 -1.50 -4.81
C ASP A 101 14.45 -2.35 -4.89
N ALA A 102 14.86 -2.95 -3.76
CA ALA A 102 15.97 -3.90 -3.72
C ALA A 102 15.60 -5.29 -4.27
N ASN A 103 14.33 -5.55 -4.59
CA ASN A 103 13.80 -6.84 -5.03
C ASN A 103 14.15 -8.01 -4.09
N VAL A 104 14.08 -7.76 -2.77
CA VAL A 104 14.48 -8.74 -1.74
C VAL A 104 13.31 -9.26 -0.90
N LEU A 105 12.06 -8.91 -1.22
CA LEU A 105 10.88 -9.43 -0.51
C LEU A 105 10.58 -10.92 -0.75
N GLY A 106 11.29 -11.56 -1.70
CA GLY A 106 11.20 -13.00 -1.93
C GLY A 106 11.60 -13.83 -0.71
N ARG A 107 10.83 -14.88 -0.41
CA ARG A 107 11.02 -15.76 0.76
C ARG A 107 12.44 -16.30 0.84
N GLU A 108 13.00 -16.68 -0.30
CA GLU A 108 14.35 -17.20 -0.45
C GLU A 108 15.44 -16.23 0.05
N ASN A 109 15.18 -14.92 0.03
CA ASN A 109 16.16 -13.94 0.51
C ASN A 109 16.21 -13.86 2.04
N PHE A 110 15.12 -14.25 2.73
CA PHE A 110 15.06 -14.30 4.20
C PHE A 110 15.51 -15.64 4.78
N GLU A 111 15.53 -16.70 3.98
CA GLU A 111 15.98 -18.05 4.40
C GLU A 111 17.47 -18.30 4.13
N ARG A 112 18.15 -17.42 3.38
CA ARG A 112 19.58 -17.51 3.12
C ARG A 112 20.39 -17.33 4.41
N THR A 113 21.27 -18.28 4.70
CA THR A 113 22.32 -18.10 5.71
C THR A 113 23.19 -16.90 5.38
N PRO A 114 23.55 -16.06 6.38
CA PRO A 114 24.32 -14.85 6.14
C PRO A 114 25.67 -15.19 5.49
N PRO A 115 26.18 -14.33 4.59
CA PRO A 115 27.52 -14.50 4.05
C PRO A 115 28.55 -14.44 5.18
N LYS A 116 29.64 -15.21 5.06
CA LYS A 116 30.69 -15.34 6.09
C LYS A 116 31.56 -14.08 6.30
N PHE A 117 31.16 -12.94 5.74
CA PHE A 117 31.90 -11.68 5.86
C PHE A 117 31.00 -10.58 6.41
N ASP A 118 31.56 -9.74 7.28
CA ASP A 118 30.84 -8.65 7.91
C ASP A 118 30.45 -7.59 6.87
N VAL A 119 29.14 -7.41 6.68
CA VAL A 119 28.62 -6.30 5.88
C VAL A 119 28.73 -5.04 6.74
N VAL A 120 29.78 -4.24 6.51
CA VAL A 120 29.92 -2.93 7.15
C VAL A 120 28.76 -2.03 6.71
N PRO A 121 27.93 -1.51 7.63
CA PRO A 121 26.90 -0.55 7.26
C PRO A 121 27.55 0.66 6.61
N ARG A 122 27.19 0.98 5.35
CA ARG A 122 27.57 2.25 4.73
C ARG A 122 26.91 3.37 5.53
N LEU A 123 27.67 3.93 6.47
CA LEU A 123 27.37 5.19 7.11
C LEU A 123 27.25 6.24 5.99
N VAL A 124 26.04 6.78 5.82
CA VAL A 124 25.78 7.96 5.00
C VAL A 124 26.59 9.12 5.55
N LYS A 125 27.81 9.30 5.04
CA LYS A 125 28.63 10.51 5.18
C LYS A 125 29.35 10.78 3.86
N GLN A 126 28.58 11.01 2.80
CA GLN A 126 29.06 11.70 1.60
C GLN A 126 28.17 12.93 1.38
N SER A 127 28.46 13.99 2.12
CA SER A 127 28.02 15.37 1.84
C SER A 127 28.60 16.29 2.91
N LYS A 128 29.94 16.41 2.94
CA LYS A 128 30.64 17.50 3.66
C LYS A 128 32.14 17.57 3.33
N THR A 129 32.50 17.48 2.06
CA THR A 129 33.82 17.87 1.57
C THR A 129 33.67 18.14 0.08
N ASP A 130 33.13 19.31 -0.27
CA ASP A 130 33.31 19.98 -1.59
C ASP A 130 32.84 21.44 -1.47
N SER A 131 33.18 22.09 -0.36
CA SER A 131 33.00 23.54 -0.17
C SER A 131 34.11 24.04 0.74
N GLN A 132 35.36 23.83 0.32
CA GLN A 132 36.53 24.57 0.78
C GLN A 132 37.74 24.18 -0.08
N THR A 133 37.76 24.65 -1.32
CA THR A 133 39.01 24.99 -2.03
C THR A 133 38.70 25.93 -3.19
N HIS A 134 39.35 27.08 -3.14
CA HIS A 134 39.41 28.22 -4.08
C HIS A 134 38.38 29.34 -3.89
#